data_AF-A0A1Y1YHW2-F1
#
_entry.id   AF-A0A1Y1YHW2-F1
#
_cell.length_a   1.000
_cell.length_b   1.000
_cell.length_c   1.000
_cell.angle_alpha   90.00
_cell.angle_beta   90.00
_cell.angle_gamma   90.00
#
_symmetry.space_group_name_H-M   'P 1'
#
loop_
_entity.id
_entity.type
_entity.pdbx_description
1 polymer ?
#
loop_
_entity_poly.entity_id
_entity_poly.type
_entity_poly.pdbx_seq_one_letter_code
_entity_poly.pdbx_strand_id
1 'polypeptide(L)'
;MLASCNILSLEQMLVKADSVSNSAFPTISYIKADMLDKASDEYIPISETEAVSRTYILENLRKMGPVLFNNPHSTKTCLHLNDDEGNVAKFWVHDFYFLHDSYVLYQLLHPSSKPNTPEIEKEQPFDISTSTSTDDEVSHIYLTVPSVAGMEHLLRWIYIRQDNEWLASMNEENFDSIMENVAFLRLSQEAYYVMAQFYENL
;
A
#
# COMPACT_ATOMS: atom_id res chain seq x y z
N MET A 1 -35.79 25.46 5.19
CA MET A 1 -35.19 24.21 4.66
C MET A 1 -33.84 24.62 4.10
N LEU A 2 -32.74 24.59 4.85
CA LEU A 2 -31.95 23.38 5.24
C LEU A 2 -31.68 22.50 4.00
N ALA A 3 -30.45 22.25 3.54
CA ALA A 3 -29.14 22.58 4.06
C ALA A 3 -28.10 22.61 2.91
N SER A 4 -27.26 23.64 2.88
CA SER A 4 -25.94 23.60 2.27
C SER A 4 -25.06 22.70 3.14
N CYS A 5 -24.29 21.78 2.54
CA CYS A 5 -23.31 20.99 3.28
C CYS A 5 -21.94 21.11 2.60
N ASN A 6 -20.97 21.51 3.44
CA ASN A 6 -19.65 22.05 3.12
C ASN A 6 -18.68 20.99 2.59
N ILE A 7 -18.02 21.29 1.47
CA ILE A 7 -16.73 20.71 1.06
C ILE A 7 -15.62 21.69 1.46
N LEU A 8 -15.55 21.99 2.75
CA LEU A 8 -14.52 22.82 3.37
C LEU A 8 -14.21 22.23 4.74
N SER A 9 -13.38 21.19 4.79
CA SER A 9 -12.77 20.73 6.06
C SER A 9 -11.53 19.83 5.86
N LEU A 10 -10.71 20.11 4.85
CA LEU A 10 -9.34 19.57 4.78
C LEU A 10 -8.29 20.69 4.60
N GLU A 11 -8.64 21.78 3.93
CA GLU A 11 -7.75 22.95 3.79
C GLU A 11 -7.60 23.78 5.08
N GLN A 12 -8.50 23.65 6.06
CA GLN A 12 -8.44 24.45 7.31
C GLN A 12 -7.70 23.75 8.46
N MET A 13 -7.22 22.52 8.29
CA MET A 13 -6.38 21.84 9.29
C MET A 13 -4.87 21.98 9.06
N LEU A 14 -4.43 22.55 7.94
CA LEU A 14 -3.00 22.73 7.64
C LEU A 14 -2.41 24.11 8.01
N VAL A 15 -3.19 25.06 8.53
CA VAL A 15 -2.75 26.47 8.72
C VAL A 15 -2.25 26.78 10.14
N LYS A 16 -1.93 25.77 10.97
CA LYS A 16 -1.29 26.01 12.28
C LYS A 16 -0.13 25.05 12.55
N ALA A 17 0.95 25.19 11.80
CA ALA A 17 2.26 24.69 12.20
C ALA A 17 3.39 25.46 11.50
N ASP A 18 3.36 26.79 11.53
CA ASP A 18 4.56 27.59 11.27
C ASP A 18 5.28 27.87 12.58
N SER A 19 6.33 27.10 12.84
CA SER A 19 7.63 27.62 13.29
C SER A 19 8.63 26.49 13.46
N VAL A 20 9.62 26.42 12.55
CA VAL A 20 11.07 26.27 12.80
C VAL A 20 11.78 25.60 11.59
N SER A 21 12.58 26.44 10.93
CA SER A 21 13.82 26.23 10.17
C SER A 21 13.97 25.18 9.05
N ASN A 22 14.18 25.69 7.83
CA ASN A 22 15.17 25.28 6.82
C ASN A 22 15.37 23.78 6.53
N SER A 23 14.73 23.30 5.46
CA SER A 23 15.43 22.54 4.41
C SER A 23 14.67 22.70 3.08
N ALA A 24 15.41 22.65 1.98
CA ALA A 24 15.01 23.10 0.65
C ALA A 24 13.70 22.50 0.11
N PHE A 25 12.84 23.36 -0.43
CA PHE A 25 11.68 22.96 -1.25
C PHE A 25 12.15 22.32 -2.57
N PRO A 26 11.58 21.19 -3.04
CA PRO A 26 11.95 20.65 -4.34
C PRO A 26 11.28 21.45 -5.46
N THR A 27 12.12 21.80 -6.43
CA THR A 27 11.93 22.68 -7.58
C THR A 27 10.77 22.30 -8.50
N ILE A 28 9.92 23.29 -8.81
CA ILE A 28 9.03 23.32 -9.99
C ILE A 28 9.93 23.42 -11.24
N SER A 29 9.94 22.39 -12.09
CA SER A 29 10.66 22.46 -13.37
C SER A 29 9.69 22.73 -14.53
N TYR A 30 9.98 23.78 -15.29
CA TYR A 30 9.29 24.06 -16.56
C TYR A 30 9.81 23.10 -17.61
N ILE A 31 9.03 22.08 -17.97
CA ILE A 31 9.42 21.11 -19.00
C ILE A 31 9.12 21.71 -20.38
N LYS A 32 10.17 21.99 -21.17
CA LYS A 32 10.03 22.22 -22.62
C LYS A 32 9.54 20.92 -23.27
N ALA A 33 8.58 21.03 -24.17
CA ALA A 33 7.88 19.92 -24.84
C ALA A 33 8.78 18.86 -25.51
N ASP A 34 10.04 19.17 -25.78
CA ASP A 34 11.01 18.28 -26.46
C ASP A 34 11.77 17.31 -25.52
N MET A 35 11.60 17.40 -24.19
CA MET A 35 12.24 16.48 -23.21
C MET A 35 11.25 15.46 -22.59
N LEU A 36 10.05 15.37 -23.14
CA LEU A 36 8.91 14.65 -22.55
C LEU A 36 9.07 13.11 -22.55
N ASP A 37 9.95 12.57 -23.40
CA ASP A 37 9.99 11.12 -23.69
C ASP A 37 10.80 10.29 -22.67
N LYS A 38 11.55 10.94 -21.78
CA LYS A 38 12.27 10.28 -20.66
C LYS A 38 11.88 10.80 -19.27
N ALA A 39 11.22 11.95 -19.19
CA ALA A 39 10.76 12.55 -17.92
C ALA A 39 9.34 12.09 -17.53
N SER A 40 8.62 11.39 -18.41
CA SER A 40 7.24 10.98 -18.21
C SER A 40 7.03 9.96 -17.08
N ASP A 41 8.06 9.18 -16.74
CA ASP A 41 7.95 8.15 -15.69
C ASP A 41 8.17 8.69 -14.27
N GLU A 42 8.84 9.85 -14.14
CA GLU A 42 9.18 10.45 -12.85
C GLU A 42 8.17 11.51 -12.41
N TYR A 43 7.48 12.14 -13.37
CA TYR A 43 6.55 13.23 -13.12
C TYR A 43 5.15 12.94 -13.65
N ILE A 44 4.14 13.20 -12.83
CA ILE A 44 2.72 13.08 -13.18
C ILE A 44 2.19 14.48 -13.49
N PRO A 45 1.75 14.75 -14.74
CA PRO A 45 1.15 16.04 -15.08
C PRO A 45 -0.20 16.19 -14.37
N ILE A 46 -0.40 17.30 -13.69
CA ILE A 46 -1.67 17.65 -13.02
C ILE A 46 -2.39 18.82 -13.71
N SER A 47 -1.68 19.56 -14.56
CA SER A 47 -2.26 20.53 -15.49
C SER A 47 -1.38 20.67 -16.74
N GLU A 48 -1.78 21.52 -17.69
CA GLU A 48 -0.98 21.82 -18.89
C GLU A 48 0.40 22.42 -18.56
N THR A 49 0.56 23.00 -17.37
CA THR A 49 1.78 23.71 -16.96
C THR A 49 2.41 23.17 -15.68
N GLU A 50 1.81 22.15 -15.07
CA GLU A 50 2.22 21.67 -13.74
C GLU A 50 2.30 20.15 -13.70
N ALA A 51 3.37 19.65 -13.08
CA ALA A 51 3.56 18.25 -12.82
C ALA A 51 4.14 18.06 -11.41
N VAL A 52 3.77 16.95 -10.79
CA VAL A 52 4.26 16.55 -9.46
C VAL A 52 5.14 15.31 -9.61
N SER A 53 6.20 15.21 -8.80
CA SER A 53 7.04 14.01 -8.84
C SER A 53 6.31 12.83 -8.22
N ARG A 54 6.58 11.63 -8.74
CA ARG A 54 6.07 10.37 -8.16
C ARG A 54 6.52 10.22 -6.71
N THR A 55 7.75 10.61 -6.40
CA THR A 55 8.30 10.61 -5.04
C THR A 55 7.45 11.47 -4.10
N TYR A 56 7.06 12.68 -4.52
CA TYR A 56 6.20 13.54 -3.72
C TYR A 56 4.84 12.88 -3.42
N ILE A 57 4.23 12.23 -4.42
CA ILE A 57 2.97 11.50 -4.22
C ILE A 57 3.16 10.35 -3.22
N LEU A 58 4.18 9.52 -3.42
CA LEU A 58 4.46 8.37 -2.55
C LEU A 58 4.76 8.81 -1.10
N GLU A 59 5.50 9.89 -0.89
CA GLU A 59 5.75 10.45 0.44
C GLU A 59 4.47 10.92 1.12
N ASN A 60 3.58 11.61 0.40
CA ASN A 60 2.31 12.05 0.94
C ASN A 60 1.36 10.87 1.23
N LEU A 61 1.35 9.84 0.36
CA LEU A 61 0.63 8.60 0.62
C LEU A 61 1.12 7.92 1.91
N ARG A 62 2.45 7.87 2.13
CA ARG A 62 3.03 7.31 3.36
C ARG A 62 2.64 8.10 4.60
N LYS A 63 2.58 9.44 4.52
CA LYS A 63 2.11 10.29 5.62
C LYS A 63 0.64 10.04 5.98
N MET A 64 -0.19 9.70 4.99
CA MET A 64 -1.59 9.33 5.21
C MET A 64 -1.75 7.89 5.70
N GLY A 65 -0.74 7.04 5.51
CA GLY A 65 -0.76 5.62 5.86
C GLY A 65 -1.29 5.31 7.26
N PRO A 66 -0.83 5.99 8.35
CA PRO A 66 -1.33 5.72 9.71
C PRO A 66 -2.83 6.01 9.91
N VAL A 67 -3.41 6.91 9.11
CA VAL A 67 -4.83 7.28 9.20
C VAL A 67 -5.71 6.34 8.37
N LEU A 68 -5.16 5.81 7.27
CA LEU A 68 -5.87 4.96 6.33
C LEU A 68 -5.73 3.47 6.66
N PHE A 69 -4.65 3.06 7.30
CA PHE A 69 -4.41 1.66 7.61
C PHE A 69 -5.54 1.08 8.48
N ASN A 70 -6.13 -0.01 8.01
CA ASN A 70 -7.22 -0.73 8.69
C ASN A 70 -8.43 0.13 9.07
N ASN A 71 -8.70 1.19 8.30
CA ASN A 71 -9.83 2.09 8.55
C ASN A 71 -11.05 1.72 7.69
N PRO A 72 -12.16 1.20 8.27
CA PRO A 72 -13.37 0.83 7.52
C PRO A 72 -14.10 2.01 6.88
N HIS A 73 -13.81 3.25 7.29
CA HIS A 73 -14.49 4.43 6.76
C HIS A 73 -13.81 5.00 5.51
N SER A 74 -12.59 4.57 5.19
CA SER A 74 -11.83 5.10 4.04
C SER A 74 -11.75 4.13 2.85
N THR A 75 -12.16 2.88 3.03
CA THR A 75 -12.17 1.87 1.97
C THR A 75 -13.40 0.97 2.05
N LYS A 76 -13.75 0.40 0.90
CA LYS A 76 -14.82 -0.59 0.74
C LYS A 76 -14.26 -2.01 0.63
N THR A 77 -12.97 -2.22 0.86
CA THR A 77 -12.33 -3.52 0.67
C THR A 77 -11.85 -4.09 2.00
N CYS A 78 -12.37 -5.27 2.33
CA CYS A 78 -12.00 -6.01 3.53
C CYS A 78 -11.30 -7.31 3.14
N LEU A 79 -10.02 -7.41 3.50
CA LEU A 79 -9.18 -8.59 3.32
C LEU A 79 -9.32 -9.50 4.54
N HIS A 80 -9.80 -10.72 4.32
CA HIS A 80 -9.92 -11.79 5.30
C HIS A 80 -8.79 -12.78 5.09
N LEU A 81 -8.04 -13.04 6.14
CA LEU A 81 -6.91 -13.94 6.13
C LEU A 81 -7.19 -15.12 7.02
N ASN A 82 -6.79 -16.30 6.55
CA ASN A 82 -6.73 -17.51 7.35
C ASN A 82 -5.38 -18.22 7.10
N ASP A 83 -4.88 -18.94 8.09
CA ASP A 83 -3.76 -19.88 7.90
C ASP A 83 -4.20 -21.32 8.14
N ASP A 84 -3.30 -22.26 7.87
CA ASP A 84 -3.54 -23.70 8.00
C ASP A 84 -3.70 -24.15 9.47
N GLU A 85 -3.26 -23.31 10.41
CA GLU A 85 -3.46 -23.52 11.86
C GLU A 85 -4.87 -23.09 12.31
N GLY A 86 -5.64 -22.46 11.42
CA GLY A 86 -6.99 -21.98 11.70
C GLY A 86 -7.04 -20.60 12.36
N ASN A 87 -5.91 -19.89 12.44
CA ASN A 87 -5.91 -18.50 12.86
C ASN A 87 -6.57 -17.64 11.78
N VAL A 88 -7.22 -16.55 12.20
CA VAL A 88 -7.93 -15.64 11.29
C VAL A 88 -7.63 -14.19 11.63
N ALA A 89 -7.54 -13.36 10.59
CA ALA A 89 -7.43 -11.91 10.72
C ALA A 89 -8.24 -11.20 9.64
N LYS A 90 -8.57 -9.93 9.88
CA LYS A 90 -9.24 -9.08 8.90
C LYS A 90 -8.67 -7.68 8.87
N PHE A 91 -8.50 -7.14 7.67
CA PHE A 91 -7.92 -5.83 7.45
C PHE A 91 -8.71 -5.03 6.43
N TRP A 92 -8.97 -3.76 6.72
CA TRP A 92 -9.49 -2.82 5.73
C TRP A 92 -8.35 -2.24 4.93
N VAL A 93 -8.32 -2.55 3.63
CA VAL A 93 -7.17 -2.31 2.77
C VAL A 93 -7.49 -1.41 1.58
N HIS A 94 -6.47 -0.71 1.09
CA HIS A 94 -6.55 0.14 -0.09
C HIS A 94 -5.58 -0.41 -1.12
N ASP A 95 -6.14 -0.75 -2.27
CA ASP A 95 -5.46 -1.47 -3.34
C ASP A 95 -4.20 -0.75 -3.88
N PHE A 96 -4.23 0.57 -3.96
CA PHE A 96 -3.15 1.39 -4.50
C PHE A 96 -1.86 1.37 -3.67
N TYR A 97 -1.89 0.96 -2.40
CA TYR A 97 -0.67 0.77 -1.61
C TYR A 97 0.11 -0.48 -2.03
N PHE A 98 -0.56 -1.49 -2.61
CA PHE A 98 0.11 -2.75 -2.97
C PHE A 98 0.77 -2.71 -4.35
N LEU A 99 0.48 -1.71 -5.18
CA LEU A 99 0.99 -1.64 -6.56
C LEU A 99 2.53 -1.76 -6.63
N HIS A 100 3.24 -1.17 -5.67
CA HIS A 100 4.70 -1.16 -5.64
C HIS A 100 5.30 -2.27 -4.78
N ASP A 101 4.58 -2.69 -3.73
CA ASP A 101 5.14 -3.57 -2.71
C ASP A 101 4.61 -5.00 -2.76
N SER A 102 3.47 -5.27 -3.39
CA SER A 102 2.96 -6.62 -3.62
C SER A 102 2.06 -6.64 -4.84
N TYR A 103 2.64 -6.98 -5.99
CA TYR A 103 1.85 -7.10 -7.21
C TYR A 103 0.78 -8.20 -7.10
N VAL A 104 1.05 -9.25 -6.31
CA VAL A 104 0.08 -10.31 -6.02
C VAL A 104 -1.15 -9.76 -5.31
N LEU A 105 -0.97 -8.99 -4.23
CA LEU A 105 -2.10 -8.35 -3.55
C LEU A 105 -2.78 -7.33 -4.46
N TYR A 106 -2.03 -6.53 -5.22
CA TYR A 106 -2.63 -5.57 -6.15
C TYR A 106 -3.57 -6.24 -7.16
N GLN A 107 -3.14 -7.35 -7.77
CA GLN A 107 -3.95 -8.15 -8.69
C GLN A 107 -5.17 -8.77 -8.00
N LEU A 108 -4.97 -9.33 -6.80
CA LEU A 108 -6.04 -9.93 -6.01
C LEU A 108 -7.18 -8.95 -5.73
N LEU A 109 -6.84 -7.69 -5.46
CA LEU A 109 -7.81 -6.63 -5.18
C LEU A 109 -8.41 -6.01 -6.47
N HIS A 110 -7.83 -6.27 -7.64
CA HIS A 110 -8.28 -5.78 -8.96
C HIS A 110 -8.65 -6.92 -9.95
N PRO A 111 -9.64 -7.78 -9.65
CA PRO A 111 -9.97 -8.93 -10.49
C PRO A 111 -10.47 -8.56 -11.89
N SER A 112 -10.92 -7.32 -12.12
CA SER A 112 -11.38 -6.82 -13.43
C SER A 112 -10.23 -6.47 -14.39
N SER A 113 -8.99 -6.39 -13.90
CA SER A 113 -7.81 -6.20 -14.75
C SER A 113 -7.38 -7.53 -15.34
N LYS A 114 -8.12 -8.07 -16.32
CA LYS A 114 -7.57 -9.17 -17.13
C LYS A 114 -6.39 -8.61 -17.92
N PRO A 115 -5.14 -9.02 -17.64
CA PRO A 115 -4.05 -8.65 -18.52
C PRO A 115 -4.26 -9.40 -19.85
N ASN A 116 -4.31 -8.68 -20.96
CA ASN A 116 -4.18 -9.26 -22.30
C ASN A 116 -2.72 -9.72 -22.51
N THR A 117 -2.22 -10.61 -21.64
CA THR A 117 -0.84 -11.10 -21.69
C THR A 117 -0.84 -12.59 -22.03
N PRO A 118 0.04 -13.03 -22.96
CA PRO A 118 0.06 -14.41 -23.44
C PRO A 118 0.38 -15.40 -22.32
N GLU A 119 -0.21 -16.58 -22.40
CA GLU A 119 0.09 -17.78 -21.62
C GLU A 119 1.59 -17.98 -21.36
N ILE A 120 2.07 -17.52 -20.22
CA ILE A 120 3.25 -18.07 -19.57
C ILE A 120 2.84 -18.40 -18.14
N GLU A 121 2.61 -19.70 -17.94
CA GLU A 121 2.61 -20.44 -16.67
C GLU A 121 1.56 -20.01 -15.62
N LYS A 122 0.36 -20.57 -15.82
CA LYS A 122 -0.66 -20.76 -14.78
C LYS A 122 -0.18 -21.78 -13.74
N GLU A 123 0.68 -21.35 -12.84
CA GLU A 123 0.80 -21.96 -11.51
C GLU A 123 0.66 -20.83 -10.48
N GLN A 124 -0.57 -20.34 -10.30
CA GLN A 124 -0.90 -19.58 -9.10
C GLN A 124 -1.46 -20.59 -8.08
N PRO A 125 -0.76 -20.84 -6.96
CA PRO A 125 -1.13 -21.86 -5.97
C PRO A 125 -2.18 -21.36 -4.96
N PHE A 126 -2.92 -20.29 -5.28
CA PHE A 126 -3.71 -19.58 -4.28
C PHE A 126 -5.18 -20.02 -4.33
N ASP A 127 -5.69 -20.55 -3.21
CA ASP A 127 -7.14 -20.71 -2.99
C ASP A 127 -7.74 -19.34 -2.68
N ILE A 128 -8.16 -18.64 -3.73
CA ILE A 128 -8.77 -17.31 -3.64
C ILE A 128 -10.28 -17.44 -3.79
N SER A 129 -11.02 -16.85 -2.85
CA SER A 129 -12.45 -16.64 -3.00
C SER A 129 -12.82 -15.18 -2.80
N THR A 130 -13.58 -14.64 -3.75
CA THR A 130 -14.14 -13.28 -3.68
C THR A 130 -15.65 -13.41 -3.51
N SER A 131 -16.19 -12.76 -2.49
CA SER A 131 -17.64 -12.60 -2.36
C SER A 131 -18.00 -11.12 -2.35
N THR A 132 -19.01 -10.79 -3.15
CA THR A 132 -19.65 -9.48 -3.13
C THR A 132 -21.04 -9.71 -2.56
N SER A 133 -21.35 -9.12 -1.40
CA SER A 133 -22.69 -9.18 -0.84
C SER A 133 -23.60 -8.24 -1.63
N THR A 134 -24.83 -8.68 -1.88
CA THR A 134 -25.78 -7.94 -2.72
C THR A 134 -26.48 -6.78 -2.00
N ASP A 135 -26.08 -6.43 -0.78
CA ASP A 135 -26.79 -5.47 0.07
C ASP A 135 -25.88 -4.44 0.78
N ASP A 136 -24.56 -4.49 0.57
CA ASP A 136 -23.63 -3.46 1.07
C ASP A 136 -22.45 -3.33 0.10
N GLU A 137 -22.00 -2.09 -0.16
CA GLU A 137 -20.96 -1.72 -1.14
C GLU A 137 -19.55 -2.25 -0.80
N VAL A 138 -19.41 -3.27 0.05
CA VAL A 138 -18.13 -3.78 0.57
C VAL A 138 -17.69 -5.03 -0.19
N SER A 139 -16.48 -4.99 -0.73
CA SER A 139 -15.78 -6.12 -1.35
C SER A 139 -15.06 -6.95 -0.28
N HIS A 140 -15.45 -8.22 -0.14
CA HIS A 140 -14.82 -9.15 0.77
C HIS A 140 -13.91 -10.11 0.00
N ILE A 141 -12.63 -10.13 0.38
CA ILE A 141 -11.59 -10.90 -0.29
C ILE A 141 -10.99 -11.86 0.73
N TYR A 142 -11.01 -13.15 0.42
CA TYR A 142 -10.50 -14.20 1.31
C TYR A 142 -9.21 -14.77 0.72
N LEU A 143 -8.18 -14.82 1.56
CA LEU A 143 -6.85 -15.29 1.19
C LEU A 143 -6.29 -16.21 2.29
N THR A 144 -5.93 -17.42 1.91
CA THR A 144 -5.16 -18.32 2.77
C THR A 144 -3.68 -17.97 2.68
N VAL A 145 -3.05 -17.72 3.83
CA VAL A 145 -1.65 -17.28 3.97
C VAL A 145 -0.85 -18.30 4.79
N PRO A 146 0.48 -18.38 4.62
CA PRO A 146 1.32 -19.27 5.42
C PRO A 146 1.15 -19.09 6.93
N SER A 147 1.09 -17.83 7.37
CA SER A 147 0.85 -17.50 8.77
C SER A 147 0.10 -16.19 8.91
N VAL A 148 -0.88 -16.13 9.81
CA VAL A 148 -1.51 -14.85 10.18
C VAL A 148 -0.59 -14.01 11.07
N ALA A 149 0.37 -14.63 11.75
CA ALA A 149 1.29 -13.93 12.64
C ALA A 149 2.15 -12.91 11.88
N GLY A 150 2.31 -11.70 12.46
CA GLY A 150 3.10 -10.63 11.87
C GLY A 150 2.47 -9.93 10.65
N MET A 151 1.34 -10.42 10.13
CA MET A 151 0.71 -9.87 8.93
C MET A 151 0.23 -8.43 9.10
N GLU A 152 -0.29 -8.06 10.27
CA GLU A 152 -0.66 -6.67 10.57
C GLU A 152 0.54 -5.72 10.39
N HIS A 153 1.72 -6.13 10.87
CA HIS A 153 2.91 -5.29 10.84
C HIS A 153 3.48 -5.20 9.43
N LEU A 154 3.44 -6.30 8.68
CA LEU A 154 3.79 -6.34 7.25
C LEU A 154 2.87 -5.41 6.43
N LEU A 155 1.55 -5.56 6.56
CA LEU A 155 0.59 -4.72 5.83
C LEU A 155 0.72 -3.25 6.23
N ARG A 156 0.97 -2.97 7.51
CA ARG A 156 1.23 -1.61 7.98
C ARG A 156 2.53 -1.05 7.41
N TRP A 157 3.60 -1.85 7.33
CA TRP A 157 4.86 -1.45 6.71
C TRP A 157 4.66 -1.03 5.25
N ILE A 158 3.83 -1.73 4.47
CA ILE A 158 3.48 -1.32 3.10
C ILE A 158 2.88 0.09 3.08
N TYR A 159 2.05 0.43 4.07
CA TYR A 159 1.42 1.76 4.15
C TYR A 159 2.38 2.87 4.54
N ILE A 160 3.24 2.64 5.53
CA ILE A 160 3.98 3.71 6.21
C ILE A 160 5.48 3.70 5.95
N ARG A 161 6.02 2.57 5.47
CA ARG A 161 7.45 2.32 5.20
C ARG A 161 8.37 2.70 6.36
N GLN A 162 7.96 2.31 7.57
CA GLN A 162 8.74 2.47 8.81
C GLN A 162 9.53 1.19 9.07
N ASP A 163 10.70 1.08 8.43
CA ASP A 163 11.54 -0.12 8.48
C ASP A 163 11.92 -0.50 9.93
N ASN A 164 12.31 0.49 10.74
CA ASN A 164 12.69 0.28 12.14
C ASN A 164 11.54 -0.29 13.00
N GLU A 165 10.31 0.15 12.72
CA GLU A 165 9.14 -0.32 13.47
C GLU A 165 8.79 -1.75 13.08
N TRP A 166 8.92 -2.09 11.80
CA TRP A 166 8.71 -3.46 11.33
C TRP A 166 9.82 -4.39 11.85
N LEU A 167 11.09 -3.98 11.80
CA LEU A 167 12.22 -4.69 12.40
C LEU A 167 12.02 -4.97 13.88
N ALA A 168 11.57 -3.97 14.65
CA ALA A 168 11.32 -4.12 16.08
C ALA A 168 10.20 -5.11 16.41
N SER A 169 9.36 -5.47 15.44
CA SER A 169 8.30 -6.48 15.60
C SER A 169 8.76 -7.90 15.34
N MET A 170 9.94 -8.07 14.75
CA MET A 170 10.53 -9.37 14.44
C MET A 170 11.31 -9.90 15.65
N ASN A 171 11.25 -11.21 15.84
CA ASN A 171 12.05 -11.97 16.79
C ASN A 171 12.33 -13.36 16.23
N GLU A 172 13.20 -14.13 16.88
CA GLU A 172 13.57 -15.47 16.42
C GLU A 172 12.36 -16.42 16.27
N GLU A 173 11.30 -16.22 17.06
CA GLU A 173 10.13 -17.11 17.04
C GLU A 173 9.19 -16.82 15.86
N ASN A 174 9.11 -15.56 15.40
CA ASN A 174 8.16 -15.14 14.36
C ASN A 174 8.82 -14.83 13.00
N PHE A 175 10.15 -14.76 12.95
CA PHE A 175 10.89 -14.35 11.74
C PHE A 175 10.60 -15.25 10.55
N ASP A 176 10.63 -16.57 10.74
CA ASP A 176 10.40 -17.54 9.67
C ASP A 176 9.00 -17.38 9.07
N SER A 177 7.97 -17.25 9.93
CA SER A 177 6.59 -17.01 9.48
C SER A 177 6.43 -15.68 8.73
N ILE A 178 7.12 -14.62 9.17
CA ILE A 178 7.12 -13.33 8.46
C ILE A 178 7.82 -13.47 7.11
N MET A 179 8.95 -14.18 7.04
CA MET A 179 9.68 -14.42 5.79
C MET A 179 8.84 -15.23 4.78
N GLU A 180 8.15 -16.26 5.24
CA GLU A 180 7.22 -17.03 4.41
C GLU A 180 6.11 -16.15 3.84
N ASN A 181 5.53 -15.26 4.65
CA ASN A 181 4.55 -14.28 4.20
C ASN A 181 5.13 -13.29 3.17
N VAL A 182 6.35 -12.79 3.39
CA VAL A 182 7.06 -11.90 2.46
C VAL A 182 7.23 -12.59 1.09
N ALA A 183 7.66 -13.85 1.09
CA ALA A 183 7.84 -14.64 -0.11
C ALA A 183 6.51 -14.97 -0.80
N PHE A 184 5.50 -15.38 -0.02
CA PHE A 184 4.17 -15.72 -0.49
C PHE A 184 3.48 -14.55 -1.19
N LEU A 185 3.53 -13.37 -0.58
CA LEU A 185 2.97 -12.13 -1.13
C LEU A 185 3.85 -11.50 -2.22
N ARG A 186 5.00 -12.12 -2.52
CA ARG A 186 6.02 -11.63 -3.46
C ARG A 186 6.33 -10.16 -3.23
N LEU A 187 6.71 -9.82 -1.99
CA LEU A 187 6.96 -8.43 -1.68
C LEU A 187 8.17 -7.88 -2.45
N SER A 188 8.23 -6.55 -2.53
CA SER A 188 9.32 -5.82 -3.17
C SER A 188 10.70 -6.13 -2.54
N GLN A 189 11.76 -5.84 -3.29
CA GLN A 189 13.13 -6.09 -2.86
C GLN A 189 13.47 -5.35 -1.55
N GLU A 190 12.85 -4.19 -1.35
CA GLU A 190 12.95 -3.38 -0.16
C GLU A 190 12.47 -4.14 1.09
N ALA A 191 11.44 -4.97 0.97
CA ALA A 191 10.99 -5.81 2.08
C ALA A 191 12.08 -6.82 2.48
N TYR A 192 12.71 -7.46 1.49
CA TYR A 192 13.83 -8.38 1.72
C TYR A 192 15.05 -7.69 2.32
N TYR A 193 15.32 -6.43 1.98
CA TYR A 193 16.39 -5.67 2.62
C TYR A 193 16.14 -5.42 4.10
N VAL A 194 14.90 -5.11 4.49
CA VAL A 194 14.54 -4.98 5.90
C VAL A 194 14.72 -6.33 6.61
N MET A 195 14.22 -7.42 6.03
CA MET A 195 14.41 -8.77 6.61
C MET A 195 15.89 -9.16 6.75
N ALA A 196 16.73 -8.81 5.77
CA ALA A 196 18.17 -9.07 5.82
C ALA A 196 18.86 -8.29 6.96
N GLN A 197 18.44 -7.06 7.24
CA GLN A 197 18.96 -6.29 8.38
C GLN A 197 18.66 -6.97 9.71
N PHE A 198 17.50 -7.61 9.87
CA PHE A 198 17.23 -8.40 11.07
C PHE A 198 18.22 -9.55 11.19
N TYR A 199 18.40 -10.32 10.10
CA TYR A 199 19.29 -11.47 10.07
C TYR A 199 20.76 -11.12 10.35
N GLU A 200 21.25 -9.99 9.84
CA GLU A 200 22.62 -9.51 10.09
C GLU A 200 22.87 -9.06 11.53
N ASN A 201 21.80 -8.75 12.29
CA ASN A 201 21.87 -8.26 13.66
C ASN A 201 21.56 -9.34 14.72
N LEU A 202 21.30 -10.59 14.30
CA LEU A 202 21.24 -11.78 15.16
C LEU A 202 22.66 -12.25 15.56
#